data_AF-A0A8S9LMB6-F1
#
_entry.id   AF-A0A8S9LMB6-F1
#
_cell.length_a   1.000
_cell.length_b   1.000
_cell.length_c   1.000
_cell.angle_alpha   90.00
_cell.angle_beta   90.00
_cell.angle_gamma   90.00
#
_symmetry.space_group_name_H-M   'P 1'
#
loop_
_entity.id
_entity.type
_entity.pdbx_description
1 polymer ?
#
loop_
_entity_poly.entity_id
_entity_poly.type
_entity_poly.pdbx_seq_one_letter_code
_entity_poly.pdbx_strand_id
1 'polypeptide(L)'
;MTTCSIDFKLRDRFDGFLIRKNVVEASFHLGSINNSPSSLFGASIIKKNEGSSGFPPKQEVSVETGEENEKVAFSADSIMFEYLDGGWRERGKGEVKVNVSSNGGKARLVMRAKGNYRLILNASLYPEMKLVSMDKKGITFACVNSEGRDGLSTFALKFKDPTIVEEFRVAVDKHKGSKTLKQLRL
;
A
#
# COMPACT_ATOMS: atom_id res chain seq x y z
N MET A 1 2.87 -30.56 6.51
CA MET A 1 1.56 -30.17 7.10
C MET A 1 1.61 -28.87 7.91
N THR A 2 2.79 -28.35 8.27
CA THR A 2 2.95 -27.21 9.20
C THR A 2 2.56 -25.84 8.63
N THR A 3 2.67 -25.61 7.32
CA THR A 3 2.37 -24.28 6.73
C THR A 3 0.88 -23.93 6.80
N CYS A 4 0.00 -24.92 6.57
CA CYS A 4 -1.44 -24.70 6.54
C CYS A 4 -2.01 -24.25 7.89
N SER A 5 -1.48 -24.77 9.00
CA SER A 5 -1.91 -24.38 10.34
C SER A 5 -1.45 -22.97 10.73
N ILE A 6 -0.26 -22.56 10.26
CA ILE A 6 0.26 -21.21 10.48
C ILE A 6 -0.54 -20.20 9.65
N ASP A 7 -0.81 -20.52 8.38
CA ASP A 7 -1.61 -19.69 7.48
C ASP A 7 -3.03 -19.47 8.02
N PHE A 8 -3.69 -20.54 8.51
CA PHE A 8 -5.01 -20.45 9.12
C PHE A 8 -5.02 -19.57 10.38
N LYS A 9 -4.02 -19.72 11.26
CA LYS A 9 -3.94 -18.93 12.49
C LYS A 9 -3.56 -17.45 12.27
N LEU A 10 -2.88 -17.14 11.17
CA LEU A 10 -2.65 -15.77 10.73
C LEU A 10 -3.93 -15.16 10.16
N ARG A 11 -4.74 -15.97 9.47
CA ARG A 11 -6.05 -15.60 8.92
C ARG A 11 -7.04 -15.19 10.00
N ASP A 12 -7.30 -16.06 10.96
CA ASP A 12 -8.25 -15.78 12.06
C ASP A 12 -7.89 -14.50 12.83
N ARG A 13 -6.59 -14.26 13.02
CA ARG A 13 -6.10 -13.06 13.70
C ARG A 13 -6.32 -11.78 12.90
N PHE A 14 -6.34 -11.85 11.57
CA PHE A 14 -6.64 -10.69 10.73
C PHE A 14 -8.13 -10.37 10.73
N ASP A 15 -8.98 -11.37 10.59
CA ASP A 15 -10.43 -11.18 10.59
C ASP A 15 -10.86 -10.59 11.94
N GLY A 16 -10.35 -11.13 13.05
CA GLY A 16 -10.56 -10.55 14.38
C GLY A 16 -10.03 -9.11 14.51
N PHE A 17 -8.89 -8.79 13.89
CA PHE A 17 -8.33 -7.44 13.87
C PHE A 17 -9.20 -6.46 13.04
N LEU A 18 -9.65 -6.88 11.86
CA LEU A 18 -10.52 -6.08 10.99
C LEU A 18 -11.89 -5.84 11.62
N ILE A 19 -12.47 -6.86 12.28
CA ILE A 19 -13.72 -6.71 13.04
C ILE A 19 -13.52 -5.64 14.13
N ARG A 20 -12.43 -5.71 14.89
CA ARG A 20 -12.11 -4.69 15.91
C ARG A 20 -12.00 -3.30 15.28
N LYS A 21 -11.28 -3.14 14.16
CA LYS A 21 -11.17 -1.85 13.47
C LYS A 21 -12.50 -1.33 12.94
N ASN A 22 -13.34 -2.18 12.34
CA ASN A 22 -14.68 -1.77 11.91
C ASN A 22 -15.55 -1.34 13.10
N VAL A 23 -15.42 -1.98 14.27
CA VAL A 23 -16.11 -1.55 15.50
C VAL A 23 -15.58 -0.19 15.98
N VAL A 24 -14.27 0.07 15.89
CA VAL A 24 -13.70 1.38 16.27
C VAL A 24 -14.03 2.48 15.23
N GLU A 25 -14.21 2.13 13.95
CA GLU A 25 -14.52 3.07 12.86
C GLU A 25 -16.02 3.42 12.77
N ALA A 26 -16.89 2.79 13.59
CA ALA A 26 -18.34 3.01 13.59
C ALA A 26 -18.83 4.11 14.56
N SER A 27 -17.95 4.96 15.11
CA SER A 27 -18.35 6.00 16.08
C SER A 27 -17.73 7.36 15.81
N PHE A 28 -18.01 7.95 14.64
CA PHE A 28 -18.02 9.41 14.48
C PHE A 28 -19.05 9.77 13.41
N HIS A 29 -20.28 10.12 13.81
CA HIS A 29 -21.18 11.02 13.09
C HIS A 29 -22.36 11.38 14.02
N LEU A 30 -22.36 12.61 14.55
CA LEU A 30 -23.42 13.62 14.33
C LEU A 30 -23.19 14.79 15.31
N GLY A 31 -23.10 15.99 14.73
CA GLY A 31 -23.07 17.24 15.48
C GLY A 31 -23.26 18.43 14.55
N SER A 32 -24.36 18.45 13.79
CA SER A 32 -24.85 19.68 13.16
C SER A 32 -25.36 20.63 14.24
N ILE A 33 -24.80 21.83 14.31
CA ILE A 33 -25.39 22.97 15.03
C ILE A 33 -25.55 24.12 14.02
N ASN A 34 -26.80 24.56 13.84
CA ASN A 34 -27.19 25.73 13.07
C ASN A 34 -27.27 26.98 13.97
N ASN A 35 -26.96 28.13 13.36
CA ASN A 35 -27.38 29.51 13.67
C ASN A 35 -26.87 30.22 14.93
N SER A 36 -25.92 31.16 14.74
CA SER A 36 -26.26 32.59 14.54
C SER A 36 -25.00 33.43 14.22
N PRO A 37 -25.12 34.51 13.42
CA PRO A 37 -23.99 35.36 13.05
C PRO A 37 -23.88 36.56 14.01
N SER A 38 -22.70 36.77 14.57
CA SER A 38 -22.37 38.03 15.24
C SER A 38 -21.03 38.54 14.73
N SER A 39 -21.13 39.62 13.94
CA SER A 39 -20.28 40.82 13.95
C SER A 39 -18.83 40.63 14.39
N LEU A 40 -17.88 40.93 13.48
CA LEU A 40 -16.70 41.77 13.72
C LEU A 40 -15.73 41.67 12.52
N PHE A 41 -16.17 42.07 11.32
CA PHE A 41 -15.23 42.45 10.26
C PHE A 41 -14.80 43.89 10.52
N GLY A 42 -13.75 44.04 11.33
CA GLY A 42 -13.04 45.29 11.50
C GLY A 42 -12.22 45.60 10.25
N ALA A 43 -12.60 46.65 9.54
CA ALA A 43 -11.78 47.27 8.53
C ALA A 43 -10.51 47.85 9.18
N SER A 44 -9.34 47.47 8.66
CA SER A 44 -8.15 48.31 8.77
C SER A 44 -7.30 48.20 7.51
N ILE A 45 -7.19 49.34 6.85
CA ILE A 45 -6.36 49.63 5.69
C ILE A 45 -4.90 49.62 6.16
N ILE A 46 -4.06 48.72 5.63
CA ILE A 46 -2.60 48.90 5.67
C ILE A 46 -1.98 48.58 4.31
N LYS A 47 -1.16 49.53 3.88
CA LYS A 47 -0.51 49.71 2.59
C LYS A 47 0.40 48.55 2.19
N LYS A 48 0.36 48.27 0.89
CA LYS A 48 1.40 47.61 0.09
C LYS A 48 2.75 48.30 0.33
N ASN A 49 3.76 47.55 0.75
CA ASN A 49 5.16 47.92 0.51
C ASN A 49 5.93 46.64 0.20
N GLU A 50 6.52 46.61 -1.00
CA GLU A 50 7.36 45.54 -1.50
C GLU A 50 8.68 45.53 -0.73
N GLY A 51 8.98 44.40 -0.09
CA GLY A 51 10.21 44.16 0.65
C GLY A 51 10.69 42.74 0.36
N SER A 52 11.61 42.66 -0.60
CA SER A 52 12.43 41.51 -0.95
C SER A 52 12.90 40.72 0.28
N SER A 53 12.43 39.47 0.42
CA SER A 53 13.18 38.41 1.11
C SER A 53 13.33 37.25 0.13
N GLY A 54 14.57 37.11 -0.37
CA GLY A 54 14.93 36.18 -1.41
C GLY A 54 14.83 34.73 -0.94
N PHE A 55 13.84 34.01 -1.46
CA PHE A 55 13.97 32.58 -1.71
C PHE A 55 14.35 32.43 -3.18
N PRO A 56 15.51 31.84 -3.52
CA PRO A 56 15.81 31.54 -4.91
C PRO A 56 14.70 30.62 -5.47
N PRO A 57 14.23 30.83 -6.70
CA PRO A 57 13.25 29.94 -7.30
C PRO A 57 13.83 28.53 -7.31
N LYS A 58 13.16 27.60 -6.63
CA LYS A 58 13.53 26.18 -6.65
C LYS A 58 13.52 25.72 -8.10
N GLN A 59 14.68 25.30 -8.61
CA GLN A 59 14.74 24.59 -9.88
C GLN A 59 13.89 23.34 -9.77
N GLU A 60 12.92 23.20 -10.68
CA GLU A 60 12.13 22.00 -10.83
C GLU A 60 13.06 20.90 -11.34
N VAL A 61 13.51 20.04 -10.41
CA VAL A 61 14.30 18.87 -10.74
C VAL A 61 13.35 17.80 -11.26
N SER A 62 13.57 17.33 -12.48
CA SER A 62 12.88 16.16 -13.03
C SER A 62 13.12 14.96 -12.12
N VAL A 63 12.06 14.46 -11.48
CA VAL A 63 12.14 13.32 -10.55
C VAL A 63 12.00 12.02 -11.34
N GLU A 64 13.11 11.33 -11.54
CA GLU A 64 13.10 9.96 -12.06
C GLU A 64 12.63 9.01 -10.96
N THR A 65 11.56 8.24 -11.24
CA THR A 65 10.95 7.35 -10.23
C THR A 65 11.60 5.96 -10.17
N GLY A 66 12.46 5.64 -11.15
CA GLY A 66 13.03 4.29 -11.30
C GLY A 66 12.01 3.22 -11.71
N GLU A 67 10.79 3.63 -12.10
CA GLU A 67 9.70 2.77 -12.58
C GLU A 67 9.46 2.92 -14.10
N GLU A 68 10.23 3.77 -14.79
CA GLU A 68 9.99 4.19 -16.19
C GLU A 68 10.15 3.06 -17.22
N ASN A 69 10.95 2.04 -16.90
CA ASN A 69 11.18 0.87 -17.74
C ASN A 69 10.25 -0.31 -17.41
N GLU A 70 9.12 -0.03 -16.75
CA GLU A 70 8.15 -1.03 -16.30
C GLU A 70 6.75 -0.73 -16.81
N LYS A 71 6.01 -1.79 -17.12
CA LYS A 71 4.60 -1.74 -17.46
C LYS A 71 3.76 -2.14 -16.25
N VAL A 72 2.73 -1.35 -15.94
CA VAL A 72 1.75 -1.67 -14.91
C VAL A 72 0.80 -2.76 -15.44
N ALA A 73 0.86 -3.95 -14.86
CA ALA A 73 -0.01 -5.08 -15.19
C ALA A 73 -1.32 -5.09 -14.37
N PHE A 74 -1.29 -4.48 -13.19
CA PHE A 74 -2.43 -4.31 -12.30
C PHE A 74 -2.19 -3.09 -11.40
N SER A 75 -3.25 -2.36 -11.08
CA SER A 75 -3.22 -1.32 -10.07
C SER A 75 -4.57 -1.12 -9.38
N ALA A 76 -4.55 -0.93 -8.06
CA ALA A 76 -5.75 -0.62 -7.30
C ALA A 76 -5.42 0.04 -5.95
N ASP A 77 -6.38 0.82 -5.43
CA ASP A 77 -6.34 1.33 -4.06
C ASP A 77 -6.50 0.20 -3.04
N SER A 78 -5.65 0.20 -2.01
CA SER A 78 -5.68 -0.78 -0.92
C SER A 78 -5.16 -0.21 0.39
N ILE A 79 -5.43 -0.94 1.47
CA ILE A 79 -4.80 -0.74 2.78
C ILE A 79 -3.85 -1.91 3.02
N MET A 80 -2.59 -1.61 3.31
CA MET A 80 -1.55 -2.58 3.58
C MET A 80 -1.36 -2.75 5.08
N PHE A 81 -1.29 -4.01 5.52
CA PHE A 81 -1.00 -4.41 6.88
C PHE A 81 0.25 -5.28 6.92
N GLU A 82 1.03 -5.16 7.99
CA GLU A 82 2.18 -6.02 8.29
C GLU A 82 1.89 -6.82 9.57
N TYR A 83 2.24 -8.10 9.56
CA TYR A 83 2.12 -8.94 10.74
C TYR A 83 3.36 -8.81 11.63
N LEU A 84 3.19 -8.26 12.82
CA LEU A 84 4.24 -7.91 13.78
C LEU A 84 3.84 -8.35 15.19
N ASP A 85 4.78 -8.96 15.92
CA ASP A 85 4.62 -9.28 17.36
C ASP A 85 3.32 -10.01 17.71
N GLY A 86 2.88 -10.92 16.83
CA GLY A 86 1.67 -11.70 17.05
C GLY A 86 0.36 -11.05 16.56
N GLY A 87 0.41 -9.84 15.97
CA GLY A 87 -0.76 -9.11 15.51
C GLY A 87 -0.57 -8.35 14.19
N TRP A 88 -1.68 -7.91 13.60
CA TRP A 88 -1.66 -7.12 12.38
C TRP A 88 -1.56 -5.63 12.71
N ARG A 89 -0.67 -4.92 12.02
CA ARG A 89 -0.53 -3.46 12.13
C ARG A 89 -0.71 -2.83 10.76
N GLU A 90 -1.42 -1.72 10.69
CA GLU A 90 -1.55 -0.97 9.44
C GLU A 90 -0.22 -0.31 9.08
N ARG A 91 0.25 -0.54 7.86
CA ARG A 91 1.50 -0.02 7.32
C ARG A 91 1.27 1.27 6.51
N GLY A 92 0.14 1.33 5.78
CA GLY A 92 -0.26 2.50 5.01
C GLY A 92 -1.45 2.23 4.07
N LYS A 93 -2.05 3.30 3.57
CA LYS A 93 -3.11 3.27 2.55
C LYS A 93 -2.57 3.86 1.25
N GLY A 94 -2.90 3.29 0.11
CA GLY A 94 -2.46 3.82 -1.18
C GLY A 94 -2.68 2.87 -2.35
N GLU A 95 -2.08 3.22 -3.48
CA GLU A 95 -2.18 2.45 -4.71
C GLU A 95 -1.10 1.36 -4.73
N VAL A 96 -1.52 0.10 -4.82
CA VAL A 96 -0.62 -1.03 -5.07
C VAL A 96 -0.56 -1.30 -6.57
N LYS A 97 0.64 -1.63 -7.07
CA LYS A 97 0.92 -1.92 -8.47
C LYS A 97 1.64 -3.26 -8.60
N VAL A 98 1.28 -4.02 -9.64
CA VAL A 98 2.10 -5.11 -10.16
C VAL A 98 2.83 -4.56 -11.38
N ASN A 99 4.10 -4.24 -11.22
CA ASN A 99 4.95 -3.73 -12.29
C ASN A 99 5.71 -4.87 -12.94
N VAL A 100 5.82 -4.86 -14.27
CA VAL A 100 6.53 -5.85 -15.07
C VAL A 100 7.58 -5.14 -15.89
N SER A 101 8.84 -5.54 -15.77
CA SER A 101 9.93 -4.97 -16.56
C SER A 101 9.69 -5.18 -18.06
N SER A 102 9.87 -4.13 -18.85
CA SER A 102 9.78 -4.17 -20.31
C SER A 102 10.75 -5.17 -20.95
N ASN A 103 11.83 -5.53 -20.23
CA ASN A 103 12.83 -6.50 -20.66
C ASN A 103 12.42 -7.95 -20.37
N GLY A 104 11.18 -8.19 -19.93
CA GLY A 104 10.48 -9.48 -20.05
C GLY A 104 10.73 -10.51 -18.94
N GLY A 105 11.45 -10.20 -17.87
CA GLY A 105 11.86 -11.22 -16.90
C GLY A 105 11.47 -11.02 -15.44
N LYS A 106 11.25 -9.78 -15.00
CA LYS A 106 11.09 -9.46 -13.57
C LYS A 106 9.84 -8.65 -13.35
N ALA A 107 9.05 -9.08 -12.36
CA ALA A 107 7.90 -8.33 -11.89
C ALA A 107 8.04 -8.06 -10.39
N ARG A 108 7.45 -6.95 -9.93
CA ARG A 108 7.49 -6.53 -8.54
C ARG A 108 6.16 -5.92 -8.10
N LEU A 109 5.90 -6.02 -6.81
CA LEU A 109 4.88 -5.27 -6.11
C LEU A 109 5.47 -3.95 -5.65
N VAL A 110 4.79 -2.86 -5.98
CA VAL A 110 5.14 -1.51 -5.57
C VAL A 110 3.91 -0.88 -4.93
N MET A 111 4.06 -0.24 -3.78
CA MET A 111 2.97 0.53 -3.17
C MET A 111 3.51 1.78 -2.52
N ARG A 112 2.86 2.92 -2.79
CA ARG A 112 3.17 4.22 -2.19
C ARG A 112 2.01 4.70 -1.33
N ALA A 113 2.32 5.31 -0.20
CA ALA A 113 1.32 5.87 0.70
C ALA A 113 0.65 7.11 0.08
N LYS A 114 -0.68 7.18 0.20
CA LYS A 114 -1.48 8.32 -0.28
C LYS A 114 -1.13 9.59 0.52
N GLY A 115 -0.96 10.71 -0.17
CA GLY A 115 -0.67 12.02 0.41
C GLY A 115 0.82 12.38 0.40
N ASN A 116 1.70 11.54 0.94
CA ASN A 116 3.15 11.81 0.98
C ASN A 116 3.99 11.01 -0.03
N TYR A 117 3.36 10.10 -0.79
CA TYR A 117 3.98 9.27 -1.83
C TYR A 117 5.19 8.43 -1.34
N ARG A 118 5.32 8.23 -0.02
CA ARG A 118 6.37 7.40 0.57
C ARG A 118 6.21 5.96 0.11
N LEU A 119 7.29 5.36 -0.36
CA LEU A 119 7.32 3.95 -0.73
C LEU A 119 7.15 3.08 0.54
N ILE A 120 6.15 2.19 0.53
CA ILE A 120 5.81 1.33 1.68
C ILE A 120 5.91 -0.16 1.36
N LEU A 121 5.89 -0.51 0.06
CA LEU A 121 6.17 -1.85 -0.45
C LEU A 121 7.01 -1.74 -1.70
N ASN A 122 8.11 -2.49 -1.73
CA ASN A 122 8.89 -2.78 -2.92
C ASN A 122 9.40 -4.22 -2.79
N ALA A 123 8.73 -5.14 -3.48
CA ALA A 123 8.97 -6.56 -3.33
C ALA A 123 8.98 -7.27 -4.69
N SER A 124 10.04 -8.00 -4.99
CA SER A 124 10.09 -8.81 -6.21
C SER A 124 9.10 -9.98 -6.11
N LEU A 125 8.38 -10.25 -7.20
CA LEU A 125 7.61 -11.49 -7.32
C LEU A 125 8.55 -12.67 -7.52
N TYR A 126 8.19 -13.82 -6.97
CA TYR A 126 8.97 -15.06 -7.06
C TYR A 126 8.05 -16.28 -7.25
N PRO A 127 8.51 -17.37 -7.90
CA PRO A 127 7.62 -18.45 -8.35
C PRO A 127 6.80 -19.12 -7.24
N GLU A 128 7.38 -19.23 -6.05
CA GLU A 128 6.78 -19.87 -4.87
C GLU A 128 5.96 -18.91 -4.00
N MET A 129 5.68 -17.70 -4.49
CA MET A 129 4.85 -16.74 -3.76
C MET A 129 3.43 -17.30 -3.63
N LYS A 130 2.99 -17.46 -2.37
CA LYS A 130 1.66 -17.96 -2.03
C LYS A 130 0.74 -16.81 -1.67
N LEU A 131 -0.38 -16.75 -2.38
CA LEU A 131 -1.47 -15.83 -2.11
C LEU A 131 -2.59 -16.56 -1.37
N VAL A 132 -2.90 -16.13 -0.16
CA VAL A 132 -3.94 -16.72 0.69
C VAL A 132 -5.06 -15.70 0.90
N SER A 133 -6.28 -16.04 0.47
CA SER A 133 -7.45 -15.18 0.71
C SER A 133 -7.84 -15.23 2.20
N MET A 134 -8.21 -14.09 2.78
CA MET A 134 -8.54 -13.97 4.20
C MET A 134 -10.03 -13.71 4.43
N ASP A 135 -10.49 -12.52 4.09
CA ASP A 135 -11.90 -12.17 4.05
C ASP A 135 -12.33 -12.05 2.58
N LYS A 136 -13.52 -11.50 2.32
CA LYS A 136 -13.99 -11.27 0.95
C LYS A 136 -13.15 -10.24 0.19
N LYS A 137 -12.41 -9.37 0.90
CA LYS A 137 -11.75 -8.18 0.32
C LYS A 137 -10.24 -8.18 0.56
N GLY A 138 -9.67 -9.29 1.02
CA GLY A 138 -8.38 -9.31 1.67
C GLY A 138 -7.56 -10.52 1.30
N ILE A 139 -6.27 -10.29 1.09
CA ILE A 139 -5.32 -11.31 0.64
C ILE A 139 -3.98 -11.13 1.34
N THR A 140 -3.36 -12.24 1.71
CA THR A 140 -2.03 -12.27 2.33
C THR A 140 -0.98 -12.91 1.45
N PHE A 141 0.26 -12.47 1.69
CA PHE A 141 1.47 -13.02 1.11
C PHE A 141 2.66 -12.76 2.02
N ALA A 142 3.67 -13.60 1.88
CA ALA A 142 4.99 -13.34 2.43
C ALA A 142 5.88 -12.75 1.34
N CYS A 143 6.72 -11.78 1.69
CA CYS A 143 7.75 -11.28 0.79
C CYS A 143 8.88 -10.59 1.57
N VAL A 144 10.01 -10.41 0.89
CA VAL A 144 11.09 -9.52 1.36
C VAL A 144 10.79 -8.13 0.80
N ASN A 145 10.63 -7.17 1.70
CA ASN A 145 10.34 -5.78 1.35
C ASN A 145 11.63 -4.96 1.46
N SER A 146 12.11 -4.37 0.37
CA SER A 146 13.38 -3.62 0.37
C SER A 146 13.30 -2.26 1.07
N GLU A 147 12.10 -1.80 1.44
CA GLU A 147 11.84 -0.48 2.04
C GLU A 147 11.58 -0.55 3.55
N GLY A 148 12.05 -1.62 4.18
CA GLY A 148 11.77 -1.90 5.58
C GLY A 148 12.86 -2.72 6.23
N ARG A 149 12.44 -3.66 7.07
CA ARG A 149 13.35 -4.55 7.77
C ARG A 149 13.85 -5.61 6.80
N ASP A 150 15.13 -5.93 6.93
CA ASP A 150 15.73 -7.03 6.19
C ASP A 150 15.06 -8.36 6.59
N GLY A 151 14.68 -9.15 5.59
CA GLY A 151 14.12 -10.48 5.78
C GLY A 151 12.67 -10.63 5.31
N LEU A 152 12.13 -11.82 5.57
CA LEU A 152 10.80 -12.22 5.15
C LEU A 152 9.75 -11.66 6.12
N SER A 153 8.84 -10.84 5.60
CA SER A 153 7.68 -10.31 6.33
C SER A 153 6.39 -10.86 5.73
N THR A 154 5.34 -10.94 6.56
CA THR A 154 3.99 -11.29 6.10
C THR A 154 3.13 -10.05 6.03
N PHE A 155 2.52 -9.82 4.86
CA PHE A 155 1.67 -8.68 4.58
C PHE A 155 0.27 -9.11 4.20
N ALA A 156 -0.69 -8.21 4.43
CA ALA A 156 -2.05 -8.32 3.94
C ALA A 156 -2.43 -7.05 3.18
N LEU A 157 -3.16 -7.20 2.07
CA LEU A 157 -3.81 -6.11 1.36
C LEU A 157 -5.32 -6.24 1.55
N LYS A 158 -5.98 -5.14 1.89
CA LYS A 158 -7.44 -5.03 1.92
C LYS A 158 -7.89 -4.06 0.83
N PHE A 159 -8.66 -4.57 -0.11
CA PHE A 159 -9.21 -3.84 -1.25
C PHE A 159 -10.62 -3.33 -0.95
N LYS A 160 -11.10 -2.45 -1.82
CA LYS A 160 -12.48 -1.94 -1.75
C LYS A 160 -13.51 -3.03 -2.04
N ASP A 161 -13.24 -3.88 -3.02
CA ASP A 161 -14.19 -4.84 -3.58
C ASP A 161 -13.56 -6.23 -3.76
N PRO A 162 -14.36 -7.32 -3.61
CA PRO A 162 -13.87 -8.69 -3.75
C PRO A 162 -13.33 -8.98 -5.16
N THR A 163 -13.91 -8.37 -6.20
CA THR A 163 -13.46 -8.55 -7.58
C THR A 163 -12.00 -8.14 -7.78
N ILE A 164 -11.57 -7.08 -7.08
CA ILE A 164 -10.20 -6.57 -7.16
C ILE A 164 -9.21 -7.58 -6.55
N VAL A 165 -9.63 -8.35 -5.54
CA VAL A 165 -8.80 -9.41 -4.95
C VAL A 165 -8.45 -10.47 -6.01
N GLU A 166 -9.45 -10.88 -6.81
CA GLU A 166 -9.27 -11.86 -7.86
C GLU A 166 -8.43 -11.31 -9.01
N GLU A 167 -8.66 -10.06 -9.44
CA GLU A 167 -7.82 -9.40 -10.44
C GLU A 167 -6.36 -9.31 -10.00
N PHE A 168 -6.11 -8.93 -8.74
CA PHE A 168 -4.78 -8.90 -8.16
C PHE A 168 -4.14 -10.29 -8.15
N ARG A 169 -4.90 -11.31 -7.74
CA ARG A 169 -4.44 -12.71 -7.71
C ARG A 169 -4.03 -13.18 -9.09
N VAL A 170 -4.88 -12.97 -10.10
CA VAL A 170 -4.61 -13.30 -11.50
C VAL A 170 -3.36 -12.59 -12.01
N ALA A 171 -3.21 -11.29 -11.70
CA ALA A 171 -2.06 -10.51 -12.13
C ALA A 171 -0.74 -11.01 -11.51
N VAL A 172 -0.73 -11.35 -10.22
CA VAL A 172 0.45 -11.90 -9.55
C VAL A 172 0.77 -13.30 -10.05
N ASP A 173 -0.22 -14.19 -10.14
CA ASP A 173 -0.01 -15.57 -10.60
C ASP A 173 0.51 -15.63 -12.04
N LYS A 174 0.08 -14.68 -12.89
CA LYS A 174 0.59 -14.53 -14.27
C LYS A 174 2.06 -14.11 -14.33
N HIS A 175 2.54 -13.33 -13.36
CA HIS A 175 3.86 -12.67 -13.44
C HIS A 175 4.87 -13.11 -12.37
N LYS A 176 4.52 -14.02 -11.46
CA LYS A 176 5.45 -14.54 -10.44
C LYS A 176 6.62 -15.37 -10.97
N GLY A 177 6.64 -15.60 -12.28
CA GLY A 177 7.67 -16.36 -12.99
C GLY A 177 7.50 -17.87 -12.79
N SER A 178 8.12 -18.64 -13.68
CA SER A 178 8.30 -20.08 -13.50
C SER A 178 9.69 -20.33 -12.92
N LYS A 179 9.89 -21.46 -12.22
CA LYS A 179 11.25 -21.91 -11.83
C LYS A 179 12.10 -22.06 -13.09
N THR A 180 12.96 -21.09 -13.37
CA THR A 180 13.99 -21.26 -14.39
C THR A 180 15.00 -22.28 -13.85
N LEU A 181 15.07 -23.46 -14.48
CA LEU A 181 15.98 -24.58 -14.17
C LEU A 181 17.46 -24.23 -14.46
N LYS A 182 17.93 -23.05 -14.06
CA LYS A 182 19.34 -22.64 -14.17
C LYS A 182 20.11 -22.74 -12.85
N GLN A 183 19.44 -23.04 -11.73
CA GLN A 183 20.05 -23.15 -10.39
C GLN A 183 20.27 -24.62 -9.94
N LEU A 184 20.32 -25.60 -10.86
CA LEU A 184 20.58 -27.02 -10.54
C LEU A 184 21.85 -27.56 -11.21
N ARG A 185 22.79 -26.68 -11.59
CA ARG A 185 24.15 -27.08 -11.97
C ARG A 185 25.16 -26.26 -11.16
N LEU A 186 25.41 -26.71 -9.94
CA LEU A 186 26.69 -26.61 -9.25
C LEU A 186 26.98 -27.98 -8.66
#